data_AF-A0A928ICE9-F1
#
_entry.id   AF-A0A928ICE9-F1
#
_cell.length_a   1.000
_cell.length_b   1.000
_cell.length_c   1.000
_cell.angle_alpha   90.00
_cell.angle_beta   90.00
_cell.angle_gamma   90.00
#
_symmetry.space_group_name_H-M   'P 1'
#
loop_
_entity.id
_entity.type
_entity.pdbx_description
1 polymer ?
#
loop_
_entity_poly.entity_id
_entity_poly.type
_entity_poly.pdbx_seq_one_letter_code
_entity_poly.pdbx_strand_id
1 'polypeptide(L)'
;MAKIEAKYLTKVYKNGTYALKNCSFSVNSGEFLVIVGESGSGKSTLLKVIAGTEPLSAGELYIDGILSDNIPVKKRDVSMVFQEYVLYPHMTVFDNLATPLKLLGEDEKSIYDRVMDTLRIFGLEIAADVKPKNLSGGEQQRVALAKTLLKRSKLVLFDEPMSNVDEKSRWEYCKALMKMKKLLPESTFIYVTHNTREALSLADRIAVMQDGVILQIAHTDFLTNHFEHLSVMELLGAVTNVEEGEYNGEDFVFGGLPLEENPELIDYSKLSAGQKVIRVQSNVNDVDFHFFDEFENSLSISSKELKLSGNLEENVLNFANIKVELNDEYLIRLLRRPNMVDVVMSAEKFSKIPVSDCFSLVFSVEKNGGNYILLKTNDNCFILSEKTNLQKGEKIRLYYRINDLILYDGNNRLTCHYSLHRKIKIKIHDADKGMFELLGKRIKLGKPIPKNAKYAKITKKAFEISHKKGKCNVRILDCLDEEFINGKKLIHVHVKESDEYLSFLADESVGCFGKNKVWLNITPKEISFV
;
A
#
# COMPACT_ATOMS: atom_id res chain seq x y z
N MET A 1 -16.64 -8.53 -4.62
CA MET A 1 -15.17 -8.45 -4.61
C MET A 1 -14.66 -8.23 -6.02
N ALA A 2 -13.97 -7.11 -6.26
CA ALA A 2 -13.24 -6.81 -7.50
C ALA A 2 -11.83 -6.31 -7.17
N LYS A 3 -10.79 -7.13 -7.43
CA LYS A 3 -9.39 -6.63 -7.40
C LYS A 3 -9.02 -6.09 -8.78
N ILE A 4 -8.43 -4.90 -8.85
CA ILE A 4 -7.86 -4.37 -10.08
C ILE A 4 -6.33 -4.49 -10.02
N GLU A 5 -5.74 -5.00 -11.10
CA GLU A 5 -4.29 -4.95 -11.33
C GLU A 5 -4.07 -4.36 -12.72
N ALA A 6 -3.53 -3.14 -12.75
CA ALA A 6 -3.16 -2.41 -13.95
C ALA A 6 -1.66 -2.54 -14.14
N LYS A 7 -1.23 -3.08 -15.28
CA LYS A 7 0.18 -3.29 -15.60
C LYS A 7 0.55 -2.52 -16.86
N TYR A 8 1.42 -1.53 -16.69
CA TYR A 8 2.03 -0.78 -17.78
C TYR A 8 1.00 -0.18 -18.76
N LEU A 9 -0.15 0.25 -18.26
CA LEU A 9 -1.26 0.72 -19.07
C LEU A 9 -0.82 1.92 -19.91
N THR A 10 -0.96 1.78 -21.22
CA THR A 10 -0.58 2.80 -22.20
C THR A 10 -1.74 3.06 -23.13
N LYS A 11 -2.05 4.35 -23.33
CA LYS A 11 -3.11 4.79 -24.23
C LYS A 11 -2.63 5.97 -25.06
N VAL A 12 -2.59 5.76 -26.37
CA VAL A 12 -2.26 6.76 -27.38
C VAL A 12 -3.49 6.98 -28.26
N TYR A 13 -3.92 8.22 -28.37
CA TYR A 13 -5.00 8.60 -29.29
C TYR A 13 -4.45 8.80 -30.71
N LYS A 14 -5.33 8.78 -31.71
CA LYS A 14 -4.95 8.86 -33.14
C LYS A 14 -4.15 10.11 -33.50
N ASN A 15 -4.30 11.19 -32.73
CA ASN A 15 -3.55 12.44 -32.88
C ASN A 15 -2.12 12.38 -32.29
N GLY A 16 -1.70 11.22 -31.78
CA GLY A 16 -0.38 11.03 -31.16
C GLY A 16 -0.31 11.39 -29.67
N THR A 17 -1.40 11.88 -29.07
CA THR A 17 -1.41 12.22 -27.64
C THR A 17 -1.38 10.97 -26.77
N TYR A 18 -0.36 10.89 -25.91
CA TYR A 18 -0.25 9.87 -24.86
C TYR A 18 -1.09 10.29 -23.65
N ALA A 19 -2.26 9.69 -23.51
CA ALA A 19 -3.16 9.95 -22.39
C ALA A 19 -2.85 9.08 -21.16
N LEU A 20 -2.25 7.90 -21.36
CA LEU A 20 -1.67 7.07 -20.30
C LEU A 20 -0.27 6.64 -20.72
N LYS A 21 0.69 6.76 -19.82
CA LYS A 21 2.11 6.45 -20.04
C LYS A 21 2.56 5.45 -18.98
N ASN A 22 2.61 4.17 -19.35
CA ASN A 22 3.15 3.11 -18.48
C ASN A 22 2.50 3.03 -17.08
N CYS A 23 1.21 3.31 -16.98
CA CYS A 23 0.52 3.45 -15.70
C CYS A 23 0.32 2.07 -15.04
N SER A 24 0.97 1.84 -13.90
CA SER A 24 0.91 0.59 -13.14
C SER A 24 0.41 0.84 -11.72
N PHE A 25 -0.63 0.14 -11.30
CA PHE A 25 -1.16 0.23 -9.94
C PHE A 25 -2.09 -0.96 -9.63
N SER A 26 -2.46 -1.09 -8.37
CA SER A 26 -3.48 -2.06 -7.95
C SER A 26 -4.46 -1.46 -6.96
N VAL A 27 -5.71 -1.93 -7.07
CA VAL A 27 -6.80 -1.60 -6.16
C VAL A 27 -7.28 -2.89 -5.52
N ASN A 28 -7.26 -2.94 -4.20
CA ASN A 28 -7.71 -4.09 -3.44
C ASN A 28 -9.25 -4.19 -3.49
N SER A 29 -9.74 -5.41 -3.28
CA SER A 29 -11.17 -5.63 -3.21
C SER A 29 -11.78 -4.87 -2.04
N GLY A 30 -12.87 -4.15 -2.27
CA GLY A 30 -13.54 -3.38 -1.24
C GLY A 30 -12.83 -2.08 -0.87
N GLU A 31 -11.76 -1.69 -1.59
CA GLU A 31 -11.06 -0.43 -1.38
C GLU A 31 -11.83 0.74 -2.01
N PHE A 32 -11.62 1.94 -1.48
CA PHE A 32 -12.01 3.21 -2.07
C PHE A 32 -10.74 3.97 -2.50
N LEU A 33 -10.38 3.85 -3.78
CA LEU A 33 -9.27 4.60 -4.38
C LEU A 33 -9.80 5.92 -4.94
N VAL A 34 -9.18 7.03 -4.55
CA VAL A 34 -9.37 8.32 -5.23
C VAL A 34 -8.15 8.62 -6.10
N ILE A 35 -8.37 9.06 -7.33
CA ILE A 35 -7.32 9.49 -8.25
C ILE A 35 -7.44 11.01 -8.41
N VAL A 36 -6.39 11.73 -8.02
CA VAL A 36 -6.30 13.18 -8.07
C VAL A 36 -5.33 13.61 -9.16
N GLY A 37 -5.60 14.74 -9.79
CA GLY A 37 -4.70 15.36 -10.75
C GLY A 37 -5.39 16.48 -11.52
N GLU A 38 -4.61 17.29 -12.21
CA GLU A 38 -5.12 18.39 -13.03
C GLU A 38 -5.97 17.93 -14.23
N SER A 39 -6.63 18.89 -14.86
CA SER A 39 -7.30 18.65 -16.14
C SER A 39 -6.29 18.16 -17.18
N GLY A 40 -6.65 17.13 -17.94
CA GLY A 40 -5.75 16.56 -18.95
C GLY A 40 -4.75 15.53 -18.42
N SER A 41 -4.64 15.30 -17.10
CA SER A 41 -3.67 14.33 -16.55
C SER A 41 -3.93 12.86 -16.90
N GLY A 42 -5.07 12.54 -17.51
CA GLY A 42 -5.41 11.19 -17.99
C GLY A 42 -6.45 10.43 -17.16
N LYS A 43 -6.95 11.01 -16.05
CA LYS A 43 -7.89 10.37 -15.11
C LYS A 43 -9.13 9.76 -15.77
N SER A 44 -9.87 10.54 -16.55
CA SER A 44 -11.08 10.04 -17.23
C SER A 44 -10.75 9.01 -18.31
N THR A 45 -9.57 9.11 -18.96
CA THR A 45 -9.12 8.08 -19.91
C THR A 45 -8.83 6.76 -19.18
N LEU A 46 -8.14 6.81 -18.03
CA LEU A 46 -7.91 5.64 -17.19
C LEU A 46 -9.23 5.00 -16.75
N LEU A 47 -10.19 5.81 -16.31
CA LEU A 47 -11.49 5.32 -15.86
C LEU A 47 -12.31 4.70 -17.00
N LYS A 48 -12.27 5.28 -18.22
CA LYS A 48 -12.88 4.70 -19.43
C LYS A 48 -12.23 3.38 -19.85
N VAL A 49 -10.91 3.26 -19.70
CA VAL A 49 -10.17 2.02 -19.92
C VAL A 49 -10.64 0.93 -18.94
N ILE A 50 -10.79 1.27 -17.65
CA ILE A 50 -11.29 0.33 -16.63
C ILE A 50 -12.74 -0.06 -16.92
N ALA A 51 -13.58 0.89 -17.33
CA ALA A 51 -14.97 0.65 -17.73
C ALA A 51 -15.11 -0.17 -19.03
N GLY A 52 -14.08 -0.16 -19.88
CA GLY A 52 -14.06 -0.86 -21.17
C GLY A 52 -14.70 -0.08 -22.31
N THR A 53 -14.98 1.20 -22.10
CA THR A 53 -15.48 2.12 -23.13
C THR A 53 -14.36 2.64 -24.01
N GLU A 54 -13.11 2.58 -23.53
CA GLU A 54 -11.91 2.94 -24.30
C GLU A 54 -10.93 1.75 -24.32
N PRO A 55 -10.44 1.31 -25.49
CA PRO A 55 -9.45 0.24 -25.58
C PRO A 55 -8.05 0.74 -25.23
N LEU A 56 -7.22 -0.14 -24.65
CA LEU A 56 -5.79 0.12 -24.43
C LEU A 56 -5.00 0.14 -25.74
N SER A 57 -3.90 0.89 -25.76
CA SER A 57 -2.89 0.80 -26.82
C SER A 57 -1.83 -0.26 -26.49
N ALA A 58 -1.45 -0.38 -25.22
CA ALA A 58 -0.58 -1.43 -24.68
C ALA A 58 -0.78 -1.59 -23.16
N GLY A 59 -0.18 -2.64 -22.59
CA GLY A 59 -0.33 -3.01 -21.18
C GLY A 59 -1.47 -4.01 -20.95
N GLU A 60 -1.71 -4.35 -19.69
CA GLU A 60 -2.68 -5.37 -19.30
C GLU A 60 -3.53 -4.88 -18.12
N LEU A 61 -4.85 -4.97 -18.25
CA LEU A 61 -5.80 -4.71 -17.18
C LEU A 61 -6.43 -6.01 -16.71
N TYR A 62 -6.21 -6.35 -15.44
CA TYR A 62 -6.87 -7.48 -14.80
C TYR A 62 -7.96 -7.01 -13.83
N ILE A 63 -9.14 -7.61 -13.94
CA ILE A 63 -10.23 -7.46 -12.99
C ILE A 63 -10.51 -8.85 -12.42
N ASP A 64 -10.39 -9.01 -11.10
CA ASP A 64 -10.45 -10.31 -10.42
C ASP A 64 -9.47 -11.35 -10.98
N GLY A 65 -8.31 -10.89 -11.46
CA GLY A 65 -7.29 -11.73 -12.08
C GLY A 65 -7.66 -12.23 -13.48
N ILE A 66 -8.75 -11.73 -14.08
CA ILE A 66 -9.13 -11.99 -15.47
C ILE A 66 -8.63 -10.85 -16.34
N LEU A 67 -7.86 -11.16 -17.38
CA LEU A 67 -7.43 -10.20 -18.38
C LEU A 67 -8.67 -9.61 -19.07
N SER A 68 -8.88 -8.31 -18.86
CA SER A 68 -10.16 -7.65 -19.12
C SER A 68 -10.12 -6.70 -20.32
N ASP A 69 -8.96 -6.52 -20.96
CA ASP A 69 -8.72 -5.55 -22.04
C ASP A 69 -9.80 -5.58 -23.14
N ASN A 70 -10.18 -6.78 -23.56
CA ASN A 70 -11.14 -7.00 -24.66
C ASN A 70 -12.55 -7.40 -24.19
N ILE A 71 -12.83 -7.37 -22.87
CA ILE A 71 -14.18 -7.66 -22.36
C ILE A 71 -15.09 -6.46 -22.67
N PRO A 72 -16.21 -6.65 -23.41
CA PRO A 72 -17.12 -5.54 -23.70
C PRO A 72 -17.76 -4.97 -22.43
N VAL A 73 -18.03 -3.67 -22.42
CA VAL A 73 -18.66 -2.93 -21.30
C VAL A 73 -19.85 -3.67 -20.68
N LYS A 74 -20.76 -4.19 -21.50
CA LYS A 74 -21.98 -4.90 -21.03
C LYS A 74 -21.68 -6.18 -20.24
N LYS A 75 -20.52 -6.80 -20.48
CA LYS A 75 -20.06 -8.01 -19.78
C LYS A 75 -19.12 -7.68 -18.63
N ARG A 76 -18.69 -6.43 -18.48
CA ARG A 76 -17.95 -5.96 -17.31
C ARG A 76 -18.95 -5.64 -16.21
N ASP A 77 -18.75 -6.23 -15.04
CA ASP A 77 -19.57 -5.94 -13.86
C ASP A 77 -19.14 -4.61 -13.21
N VAL A 78 -19.39 -3.54 -13.96
CA VAL A 78 -18.99 -2.16 -13.66
C VAL A 78 -20.23 -1.27 -13.69
N SER A 79 -20.35 -0.39 -12.71
CA SER A 79 -21.26 0.75 -12.71
C SER A 79 -20.45 2.04 -12.80
N MET A 80 -20.87 2.96 -13.66
CA MET A 80 -20.17 4.23 -13.89
C MET A 80 -21.12 5.40 -13.64
N VAL A 81 -20.66 6.35 -12.83
CA VAL A 81 -21.30 7.65 -12.60
C VAL A 81 -20.49 8.70 -13.35
N PHE A 82 -21.15 9.37 -14.30
CA PHE A 82 -20.54 10.41 -15.13
C PHE A 82 -20.77 11.80 -14.52
N GLN A 83 -19.93 12.76 -14.92
CA GLN A 83 -20.03 14.17 -14.57
C GLN A 83 -21.41 14.79 -14.90
N GLU A 84 -22.02 14.42 -16.03
CA GLU A 84 -23.36 14.93 -16.44
C GLU A 84 -24.55 14.10 -15.92
N TYR A 85 -24.33 13.23 -14.93
CA TYR A 85 -25.34 12.40 -14.22
C TYR A 85 -26.25 11.47 -15.06
N VAL A 86 -26.16 11.49 -16.41
CA VAL A 86 -26.82 10.61 -17.41
C VAL A 86 -28.14 9.98 -16.91
N LEU A 87 -29.14 10.83 -16.76
CA LEU A 87 -30.53 10.47 -16.46
C LEU A 87 -31.38 10.53 -17.72
N TYR A 88 -32.37 9.65 -17.85
CA TYR A 88 -33.35 9.70 -18.94
C TYR A 88 -34.33 10.85 -18.69
N PRO A 89 -34.31 11.93 -19.49
CA PRO A 89 -35.03 13.17 -19.16
C PRO A 89 -36.55 13.06 -19.31
N HIS A 90 -37.02 12.08 -20.07
CA HIS A 90 -38.44 11.84 -20.34
C HIS A 90 -39.10 10.93 -19.29
N MET A 91 -38.31 10.22 -18.49
CA MET A 91 -38.73 9.29 -17.44
C MET A 91 -38.81 10.00 -16.08
N THR A 92 -39.63 9.49 -15.16
CA THR A 92 -39.62 9.93 -13.76
C THR A 92 -38.35 9.45 -13.05
N VAL A 93 -38.09 9.92 -11.82
CA VAL A 93 -37.02 9.39 -10.98
C VAL A 93 -37.22 7.89 -10.73
N PHE A 94 -38.43 7.47 -10.38
CA PHE A 94 -38.77 6.07 -10.17
C PHE A 94 -38.44 5.23 -11.41
N ASP A 95 -38.85 5.67 -12.60
CA ASP A 95 -38.60 4.95 -13.85
C ASP A 95 -37.10 4.89 -14.20
N ASN A 96 -36.36 5.97 -13.93
CA ASN A 96 -34.91 6.01 -14.08
C ASN A 96 -34.21 4.94 -13.22
N LEU A 97 -34.67 4.75 -11.98
CA LEU A 97 -34.16 3.77 -11.04
C LEU A 97 -34.64 2.34 -11.34
N ALA A 98 -35.86 2.18 -11.85
CA ALA A 98 -36.42 0.88 -12.21
C ALA A 98 -35.76 0.28 -13.46
N THR A 99 -35.27 1.12 -14.38
CA THR A 99 -34.68 0.69 -15.67
C THR A 99 -33.61 -0.41 -15.53
N PRO A 100 -32.55 -0.28 -14.70
CA PRO A 100 -31.55 -1.35 -14.55
C PRO A 100 -32.15 -2.67 -14.05
N LEU A 101 -33.15 -2.64 -13.16
CA LEU A 101 -33.79 -3.84 -12.62
C LEU A 101 -34.69 -4.52 -13.66
N LYS A 102 -35.41 -3.73 -14.47
CA LYS A 102 -36.19 -4.23 -15.62
C LYS A 102 -35.29 -4.96 -16.62
N LEU A 103 -34.10 -4.42 -16.90
CA LEU A 103 -33.12 -5.05 -17.78
C LEU A 103 -32.54 -6.35 -17.22
N LEU A 104 -32.54 -6.52 -15.90
CA LEU A 104 -32.17 -7.76 -15.22
C LEU A 104 -33.32 -8.78 -15.17
N GLY A 105 -34.52 -8.40 -15.62
CA GLY A 105 -35.69 -9.28 -15.65
C GLY A 105 -36.36 -9.49 -14.29
N GLU A 106 -36.19 -8.57 -13.35
CA GLU A 106 -36.84 -8.63 -12.04
C GLU A 106 -38.35 -8.39 -12.13
N ASP A 107 -39.14 -8.96 -11.21
CA ASP A 107 -40.59 -8.78 -11.18
C ASP A 107 -41.00 -7.40 -10.66
N GLU A 108 -42.19 -6.94 -11.05
CA GLU A 108 -42.67 -5.58 -10.76
C GLU A 108 -42.72 -5.24 -9.26
N LYS A 109 -43.07 -6.22 -8.42
CA LYS A 109 -43.14 -6.01 -6.98
C LYS A 109 -41.75 -5.83 -6.39
N SER A 110 -40.80 -6.70 -6.75
CA SER A 110 -39.40 -6.58 -6.34
C SER A 110 -38.78 -5.26 -6.80
N ILE A 111 -39.06 -4.84 -8.04
CA ILE A 111 -38.63 -3.55 -8.58
C ILE A 111 -39.17 -2.41 -7.72
N TYR A 112 -40.46 -2.40 -7.44
CA TYR A 112 -41.09 -1.35 -6.64
C TYR A 112 -40.47 -1.24 -5.25
N ASP A 113 -40.37 -2.36 -4.52
CA ASP A 113 -39.82 -2.40 -3.16
C ASP A 113 -38.37 -1.89 -3.14
N ARG A 114 -37.52 -2.39 -4.05
CA ARG A 114 -36.11 -1.98 -4.12
C ARG A 114 -35.91 -0.52 -4.51
N VAL A 115 -36.71 -0.02 -5.46
CA VAL A 115 -36.63 1.38 -5.89
C VAL A 115 -37.07 2.29 -4.74
N MET A 116 -38.19 1.98 -4.07
CA MET A 116 -38.68 2.78 -2.96
C MET A 116 -37.72 2.78 -1.78
N ASP A 117 -37.17 1.63 -1.39
CA ASP A 117 -36.15 1.54 -0.33
C ASP A 117 -34.91 2.37 -0.67
N THR A 118 -34.46 2.31 -1.92
CA THR A 118 -33.35 3.12 -2.40
C THR A 118 -33.67 4.62 -2.31
N LEU A 119 -34.86 5.04 -2.75
CA LEU A 119 -35.29 6.43 -2.63
C LEU A 119 -35.28 6.92 -1.18
N ARG A 120 -35.69 6.09 -0.20
CA ARG A 120 -35.63 6.45 1.23
C ARG A 120 -34.19 6.69 1.70
N ILE A 121 -33.27 5.80 1.31
CA ILE A 121 -31.85 5.88 1.71
C ILE A 121 -31.22 7.22 1.29
N PHE A 122 -31.58 7.70 0.10
CA PHE A 122 -31.08 8.93 -0.51
C PHE A 122 -31.98 10.16 -0.25
N GLY A 123 -33.08 10.02 0.48
CA GLY A 123 -34.00 11.11 0.81
C GLY A 123 -34.70 11.70 -0.42
N LEU A 124 -35.13 10.83 -1.35
CA LEU A 124 -35.73 11.19 -2.64
C LEU A 124 -37.16 10.67 -2.82
N GLU A 125 -37.81 10.23 -1.74
CA GLU A 125 -39.15 9.62 -1.78
C GLU A 125 -40.21 10.53 -2.41
N ILE A 126 -40.19 11.81 -2.06
CA ILE A 126 -41.14 12.82 -2.56
C ILE A 126 -40.88 13.13 -4.05
N ALA A 127 -39.67 12.84 -4.53
CA ALA A 127 -39.26 13.09 -5.91
C ALA A 127 -39.52 11.90 -6.85
N ALA A 128 -40.11 10.79 -6.37
CA ALA A 128 -40.28 9.55 -7.14
C ALA A 128 -40.97 9.78 -8.51
N ASP A 129 -42.04 10.57 -8.53
CA ASP A 129 -42.82 10.87 -9.74
C ASP A 129 -42.37 12.14 -10.49
N VAL A 130 -41.29 12.76 -10.03
CA VAL A 130 -40.73 13.97 -10.63
C VAL A 130 -39.80 13.60 -11.79
N LYS A 131 -39.75 14.41 -12.84
CA LYS A 131 -38.80 14.24 -13.95
C LYS A 131 -37.46 14.91 -13.63
N PRO A 132 -36.30 14.38 -14.09
CA PRO A 132 -34.97 14.92 -13.76
C PRO A 132 -34.81 16.43 -13.97
N LYS A 133 -35.39 16.99 -15.04
CA LYS A 133 -35.35 18.42 -15.36
C LYS A 133 -35.94 19.35 -14.28
N ASN A 134 -36.78 18.82 -13.39
CA ASN A 134 -37.43 19.56 -12.32
C ASN A 134 -36.72 19.35 -10.97
N LEU A 135 -35.62 18.61 -10.94
CA LEU A 135 -34.79 18.40 -9.76
C LEU A 135 -33.67 19.42 -9.71
N SER A 136 -33.25 19.78 -8.50
CA SER A 136 -31.97 20.46 -8.28
C SER A 136 -30.79 19.59 -8.72
N GLY A 137 -29.64 20.21 -9.02
CA GLY A 137 -28.43 19.48 -9.40
C GLY A 137 -28.00 18.43 -8.35
N GLY A 138 -28.09 18.79 -7.07
CA GLY A 138 -27.79 17.88 -5.95
C GLY A 138 -28.78 16.71 -5.83
N GLU A 139 -30.06 16.90 -6.21
CA GLU A 139 -31.02 15.80 -6.29
C GLU A 139 -30.73 14.88 -7.47
N GLN A 140 -30.45 15.43 -8.67
CA GLN A 140 -30.09 14.63 -9.85
C GLN A 140 -28.87 13.75 -9.58
N GLN A 141 -27.88 14.29 -8.88
CA GLN A 141 -26.72 13.55 -8.39
C GLN A 141 -27.08 12.37 -7.49
N ARG A 142 -27.92 12.60 -6.47
CA ARG A 142 -28.37 11.52 -5.57
C ARG A 142 -29.19 10.46 -6.33
N VAL A 143 -29.95 10.86 -7.36
CA VAL A 143 -30.63 9.91 -8.25
C VAL A 143 -29.62 9.07 -9.04
N ALA A 144 -28.53 9.65 -9.56
CA ALA A 144 -27.48 8.91 -10.26
C ALA A 144 -26.75 7.92 -9.32
N LEU A 145 -26.48 8.31 -8.07
CA LEU A 145 -25.95 7.41 -7.03
C LEU A 145 -26.93 6.27 -6.71
N ALA A 146 -28.20 6.59 -6.51
CA ALA A 146 -29.26 5.61 -6.27
C ALA A 146 -29.35 4.57 -7.40
N LYS A 147 -29.29 5.03 -8.66
CA LYS A 147 -29.29 4.17 -9.85
C LYS A 147 -28.12 3.19 -9.84
N THR A 148 -26.96 3.67 -9.40
CA THR A 148 -25.72 2.87 -9.28
C THR A 148 -25.83 1.84 -8.17
N LEU A 149 -26.36 2.22 -6.99
CA LEU A 149 -26.58 1.31 -5.87
C LEU A 149 -27.47 0.12 -6.27
N LEU A 150 -28.52 0.37 -7.05
CA LEU A 150 -29.46 -0.69 -7.46
C LEU A 150 -28.82 -1.78 -8.32
N LYS A 151 -27.81 -1.43 -9.13
CA LYS A 151 -27.08 -2.40 -9.97
C LYS A 151 -26.14 -3.30 -9.16
N ARG A 152 -25.70 -2.86 -7.96
CA ARG A 152 -24.81 -3.61 -7.05
C ARG A 152 -23.56 -4.20 -7.72
N SER A 153 -22.95 -3.45 -8.64
CA SER A 153 -21.75 -3.93 -9.35
C SER A 153 -20.55 -4.13 -8.44
N LYS A 154 -19.69 -5.08 -8.80
CA LYS A 154 -18.40 -5.28 -8.12
C LYS A 154 -17.47 -4.06 -8.23
N LEU A 155 -17.51 -3.34 -9.35
CA LEU A 155 -16.76 -2.11 -9.58
C LEU A 155 -17.70 -0.92 -9.70
N VAL A 156 -17.40 0.14 -8.96
CA VAL A 156 -18.13 1.41 -9.04
C VAL A 156 -17.14 2.53 -9.36
N LEU A 157 -17.35 3.19 -10.48
CA LEU A 157 -16.46 4.20 -11.02
C LEU A 157 -17.15 5.56 -11.03
N PHE A 158 -16.45 6.63 -10.64
CA PHE A 158 -16.98 8.00 -10.62
C PHE A 158 -16.04 8.92 -11.39
N ASP A 159 -16.57 9.59 -12.42
CA ASP A 159 -15.84 10.54 -13.26
C ASP A 159 -16.25 11.97 -12.90
N GLU A 160 -15.45 12.61 -12.03
CA GLU A 160 -15.61 13.99 -11.54
C GLU A 160 -17.06 14.37 -11.17
N PRO A 161 -17.76 13.60 -10.33
CA PRO A 161 -19.20 13.76 -10.13
C PRO A 161 -19.58 15.02 -9.33
N MET A 162 -18.61 15.85 -8.92
CA MET A 162 -18.82 17.03 -8.08
C MET A 162 -18.34 18.35 -8.69
N SER A 163 -17.94 18.35 -9.97
CA SER A 163 -17.26 19.49 -10.59
C SER A 163 -18.11 20.79 -10.59
N ASN A 164 -19.44 20.69 -10.67
CA ASN A 164 -20.34 21.83 -10.88
C ASN A 164 -21.30 22.06 -9.70
N VAL A 165 -20.80 21.94 -8.46
CA VAL A 165 -21.66 21.78 -7.27
C VAL A 165 -21.28 22.77 -6.17
N ASP A 166 -22.29 23.35 -5.52
CA ASP A 166 -22.13 24.18 -4.33
C ASP A 166 -21.69 23.35 -3.11
N GLU A 167 -21.13 24.01 -2.10
CA GLU A 167 -20.55 23.35 -0.93
C GLU A 167 -21.57 22.53 -0.12
N LYS A 168 -22.82 23.00 0.00
CA LYS A 168 -23.88 22.29 0.74
C LYS A 168 -24.28 21.01 0.02
N SER A 169 -24.49 21.09 -1.29
CA SER A 169 -24.81 19.92 -2.11
C SER A 169 -23.64 18.92 -2.14
N ARG A 170 -22.39 19.41 -2.13
CA ARG A 170 -21.19 18.56 -2.05
C ARG A 170 -21.16 17.73 -0.76
N TRP A 171 -21.44 18.35 0.38
CA TRP A 171 -21.52 17.64 1.67
C TRP A 171 -22.58 16.54 1.68
N GLU A 172 -23.78 16.84 1.19
CA GLU A 172 -24.87 15.86 1.08
C GLU A 172 -24.51 14.70 0.14
N TYR A 173 -23.81 14.98 -0.95
CA TYR A 173 -23.30 13.94 -1.84
C TYR A 173 -22.25 13.06 -1.17
N CYS A 174 -21.24 13.63 -0.49
CA CYS A 174 -20.25 12.85 0.25
C CYS A 174 -20.91 11.92 1.26
N LYS A 175 -21.91 12.42 2.00
CA LYS A 175 -22.70 11.61 2.94
C LYS A 175 -23.46 10.48 2.25
N ALA A 176 -24.07 10.75 1.09
CA ALA A 176 -24.76 9.75 0.28
C ALA A 176 -23.80 8.68 -0.28
N LEU A 177 -22.63 9.10 -0.72
CA LEU A 177 -21.57 8.23 -1.23
C LEU A 177 -21.02 7.30 -0.14
N MET A 178 -20.76 7.84 1.06
CA MET A 178 -20.33 7.05 2.22
C MET A 178 -21.41 6.05 2.67
N LYS A 179 -22.70 6.42 2.61
CA LYS A 179 -23.81 5.47 2.83
C LYS A 179 -23.78 4.35 1.79
N MET A 180 -23.61 4.69 0.52
CA MET A 180 -23.55 3.71 -0.57
C MET A 180 -22.37 2.75 -0.39
N LYS A 181 -21.19 3.27 -0.01
CA LYS A 181 -20.01 2.45 0.31
C LYS A 181 -20.30 1.45 1.42
N LYS A 182 -20.96 1.88 2.50
CA LYS A 182 -21.37 0.98 3.61
C LYS A 182 -22.37 -0.09 3.18
N LEU A 183 -23.26 0.23 2.23
CA LEU A 183 -24.24 -0.72 1.68
C LEU A 183 -23.63 -1.70 0.67
N LEU A 184 -22.47 -1.36 0.11
CA LEU A 184 -21.71 -2.16 -0.85
C LEU A 184 -20.28 -2.46 -0.34
N PRO A 185 -20.15 -3.16 0.82
CA PRO A 185 -18.83 -3.39 1.42
C PRO A 185 -17.91 -4.22 0.52
N GLU A 186 -18.49 -5.04 -0.35
CA GLU A 186 -17.78 -5.94 -1.27
C GLU A 186 -17.42 -5.30 -2.62
N SER A 187 -17.89 -4.07 -2.86
CA SER A 187 -17.63 -3.35 -4.09
C SER A 187 -16.40 -2.47 -3.93
N THR A 188 -15.59 -2.43 -4.99
CA THR A 188 -14.40 -1.59 -5.10
C THR A 188 -14.76 -0.30 -5.82
N PHE A 189 -14.31 0.82 -5.26
CA PHE A 189 -14.68 2.16 -5.70
C PHE A 189 -13.43 2.83 -6.28
N ILE A 190 -13.55 3.39 -7.48
CA ILE A 190 -12.54 4.31 -8.04
C ILE A 190 -13.23 5.63 -8.36
N TYR A 191 -12.73 6.68 -7.75
CA TYR A 191 -13.27 8.03 -7.89
C TYR A 191 -12.19 8.93 -8.45
N VAL A 192 -12.44 9.63 -9.56
CA VAL A 192 -11.50 10.62 -10.09
C VAL A 192 -12.02 12.03 -9.78
N THR A 193 -11.10 12.91 -9.38
CA THR A 193 -11.42 14.31 -9.09
C THR A 193 -10.18 15.19 -9.29
N HIS A 194 -10.40 16.48 -9.45
CA HIS A 194 -9.35 17.50 -9.32
C HIS A 194 -9.39 18.19 -7.94
N ASN A 195 -10.32 17.80 -7.06
CA ASN A 195 -10.51 18.40 -5.75
C ASN A 195 -9.87 17.54 -4.65
N THR A 196 -8.83 18.08 -4.03
CA THR A 196 -8.05 17.40 -2.99
C THR A 196 -8.84 17.15 -1.72
N ARG A 197 -9.76 18.06 -1.36
CA ARG A 197 -10.61 17.89 -0.16
C ARG A 197 -11.53 16.68 -0.29
N GLU A 198 -12.01 16.40 -1.50
CA GLU A 198 -12.82 15.20 -1.76
C GLU A 198 -11.97 13.94 -1.57
N ALA A 199 -10.75 13.94 -2.09
CA ALA A 199 -9.82 12.82 -1.93
C ALA A 199 -9.51 12.53 -0.46
N LEU A 200 -9.10 13.56 0.30
CA LEU A 200 -8.81 13.44 1.72
C LEU A 200 -10.01 13.00 2.57
N SER A 201 -11.24 13.29 2.13
CA SER A 201 -12.45 12.94 2.88
C SER A 201 -13.00 11.55 2.59
N LEU A 202 -12.72 11.00 1.40
CA LEU A 202 -13.38 9.79 0.89
C LEU A 202 -12.45 8.58 0.80
N ALA A 203 -11.16 8.81 0.57
CA ALA A 203 -10.23 7.80 0.11
C ALA A 203 -9.67 6.94 1.24
N ASP A 204 -9.59 5.62 1.00
CA ASP A 204 -8.67 4.74 1.73
C ASP A 204 -7.23 4.96 1.26
N ARG A 205 -7.08 5.17 -0.06
CA ARG A 205 -5.83 5.46 -0.76
C ARG A 205 -6.03 6.52 -1.82
N ILE A 206 -5.03 7.37 -2.00
CA ILE A 206 -5.01 8.40 -3.03
C ILE A 206 -3.91 8.07 -4.03
N ALA A 207 -4.22 8.12 -5.31
CA ALA A 207 -3.26 8.10 -6.40
C ALA A 207 -3.17 9.51 -7.00
N VAL A 208 -1.98 10.10 -7.03
CA VAL A 208 -1.75 11.39 -7.68
C VAL A 208 -1.24 11.15 -9.08
N MET A 209 -1.90 11.75 -10.05
CA MET A 209 -1.71 11.50 -11.48
C MET A 209 -1.39 12.80 -12.22
N GLN A 210 -0.30 12.78 -12.98
CA GLN A 210 0.17 13.88 -13.82
C GLN A 210 0.63 13.34 -15.18
N ASP A 211 0.24 14.01 -16.26
CA ASP A 211 0.69 13.73 -17.62
C ASP A 211 0.62 12.25 -18.07
N GLY A 212 -0.41 11.53 -17.63
CA GLY A 212 -0.64 10.12 -17.96
C GLY A 212 0.07 9.12 -17.05
N VAL A 213 0.77 9.58 -16.01
CA VAL A 213 1.57 8.78 -15.06
C VAL A 213 0.99 8.92 -13.65
N ILE A 214 1.02 7.84 -12.86
CA ILE A 214 0.79 7.93 -11.41
C ILE A 214 2.13 8.26 -10.77
N LEU A 215 2.23 9.45 -10.15
CA LEU A 215 3.43 9.90 -9.46
C LEU A 215 3.60 9.19 -8.12
N GLN A 216 2.51 9.09 -7.35
CA GLN A 216 2.52 8.46 -6.04
C GLN A 216 1.15 7.85 -5.75
N ILE A 217 1.13 6.68 -5.08
CA ILE A 217 -0.10 6.05 -4.62
C ILE A 217 0.09 5.48 -3.22
N ALA A 218 -0.58 6.07 -2.23
CA ALA A 218 -0.43 5.68 -0.82
C ALA A 218 -1.74 5.78 -0.06
N HIS A 219 -1.73 5.27 1.18
CA HIS A 219 -2.82 5.53 2.12
C HIS A 219 -2.93 7.03 2.40
N THR A 220 -4.16 7.50 2.55
CA THR A 220 -4.46 8.93 2.75
C THR A 220 -3.64 9.52 3.89
N ASP A 221 -3.61 8.87 5.06
CA ASP A 221 -2.85 9.32 6.24
C ASP A 221 -1.32 9.39 6.03
N PHE A 222 -0.80 8.56 5.11
CA PHE A 222 0.62 8.57 4.76
C PHE A 222 0.93 9.69 3.76
N LEU A 223 0.09 9.80 2.72
CA LEU A 223 0.29 10.74 1.63
C LEU A 223 0.20 12.20 2.08
N THR A 224 -0.52 12.49 3.16
CA THR A 224 -0.54 13.84 3.74
C THR A 224 0.81 14.22 4.32
N ASN A 225 1.61 13.28 4.82
CA ASN A 225 2.86 13.54 5.55
C ASN A 225 4.12 13.20 4.76
N HIS A 226 4.00 12.45 3.66
CA HIS A 226 5.12 11.94 2.89
C HIS A 226 4.86 12.10 1.40
N PHE A 227 5.52 13.09 0.80
CA PHE A 227 5.47 13.37 -0.62
C PHE A 227 6.74 12.81 -1.28
N GLU A 228 6.59 12.03 -2.35
CA GLU A 228 7.73 11.51 -3.12
C GLU A 228 8.27 12.54 -4.13
N HIS A 229 7.40 13.44 -4.59
CA HIS A 229 7.74 14.52 -5.51
C HIS A 229 7.08 15.85 -5.11
N LEU A 230 7.70 16.97 -5.44
CA LEU A 230 7.14 18.31 -5.18
C LEU A 230 5.78 18.47 -5.84
N SER A 231 5.65 18.05 -7.10
CA SER A 231 4.39 18.16 -7.84
C SER A 231 3.25 17.37 -7.17
N VAL A 232 3.54 16.31 -6.40
CA VAL A 232 2.52 15.63 -5.58
C VAL A 232 2.01 16.53 -4.46
N MET A 233 2.92 17.23 -3.78
CA MET A 233 2.60 18.17 -2.71
C MET A 233 1.79 19.37 -3.23
N GLU A 234 2.18 19.90 -4.39
CA GLU A 234 1.45 20.98 -5.09
C GLU A 234 0.04 20.55 -5.48
N LEU A 235 -0.10 19.37 -6.11
CA LEU A 235 -1.39 18.83 -6.55
C LEU A 235 -2.33 18.53 -5.39
N LEU A 236 -1.79 18.26 -4.19
CA LEU A 236 -2.58 18.09 -2.97
C LEU A 236 -2.92 19.43 -2.28
N GLY A 237 -2.39 20.54 -2.78
CA GLY A 237 -2.60 21.88 -2.23
C GLY A 237 -1.90 22.07 -0.89
N ALA A 238 -0.78 21.36 -0.68
CA ALA A 238 -0.03 21.37 0.58
C ALA A 238 1.12 22.38 0.58
N VAL A 239 1.33 23.14 -0.50
CA VAL A 239 2.43 24.11 -0.63
C VAL A 239 1.97 25.51 -0.23
N THR A 240 2.69 26.15 0.69
CA THR A 240 2.47 27.56 1.07
C THR A 240 3.58 28.49 0.61
N ASN A 241 4.84 28.05 0.68
CA ASN A 241 6.00 28.82 0.25
C ASN A 241 7.06 27.88 -0.35
N VAL A 242 7.81 28.36 -1.33
CA VAL A 242 8.88 27.61 -2.02
C VAL A 242 10.13 28.48 -2.06
N GLU A 243 11.26 27.92 -1.64
CA GLU A 243 12.54 28.59 -1.62
C GLU A 243 13.63 27.70 -2.23
N GLU A 244 14.46 28.29 -3.09
CA GLU A 244 15.64 27.64 -3.63
C GLU A 244 16.86 27.92 -2.75
N GLY A 245 17.67 26.88 -2.56
CA GLY A 245 18.93 26.94 -1.83
C GLY A 245 19.95 25.96 -2.41
N GLU A 246 21.01 25.74 -1.66
CA GLU A 246 22.12 24.87 -2.05
C GLU A 246 22.57 24.03 -0.85
N TYR A 247 22.98 22.79 -1.11
CA TYR A 247 23.68 21.98 -0.13
C TYR A 247 25.19 22.17 -0.27
N ASN A 248 25.86 22.71 0.75
CA ASN A 248 27.29 23.04 0.68
C ASN A 248 28.24 21.86 1.04
N GLY A 249 27.67 20.67 1.31
CA GLY A 249 28.40 19.49 1.77
C GLY A 249 28.32 19.25 3.28
N GLU A 250 27.86 20.24 4.06
CA GLU A 250 27.61 20.11 5.50
C GLU A 250 26.17 20.46 5.84
N ASP A 251 25.68 21.61 5.37
CA ASP A 251 24.35 22.15 5.66
C ASP A 251 23.64 22.69 4.41
N PHE A 252 22.33 22.91 4.54
CA PHE A 252 21.55 23.66 3.55
C PHE A 252 21.73 25.16 3.76
N VAL A 253 21.97 25.88 2.67
CA VAL A 253 22.11 27.33 2.63
C VAL A 253 20.95 27.91 1.84
N PHE A 254 20.13 28.73 2.49
CA PHE A 254 19.03 29.47 1.87
C PHE A 254 19.26 30.97 2.06
N GLY A 255 19.20 31.76 0.98
CA GLY A 255 19.43 33.21 1.06
C GLY A 255 20.83 33.61 1.59
N GLY A 256 21.82 32.72 1.52
CA GLY A 256 23.18 32.94 2.02
C GLY A 256 23.38 32.64 3.51
N LEU A 257 22.38 32.11 4.21
CA LEU A 257 22.47 31.72 5.60
C LEU A 257 22.27 30.19 5.76
N PRO A 258 23.03 29.52 6.63
CA PRO A 258 22.81 28.12 6.95
C PRO A 258 21.48 27.93 7.69
N LEU A 259 20.81 26.81 7.46
CA LEU A 259 19.54 26.47 8.08
C LEU A 259 19.71 26.18 9.58
N GLU A 260 19.09 26.99 10.45
CA GLU A 260 19.28 26.85 11.91
C GLU A 260 18.54 25.63 12.52
N GLU A 261 17.39 25.24 11.96
CA GLU A 261 16.61 24.09 12.42
C GLU A 261 15.96 23.32 11.27
N ASN A 262 16.07 21.98 11.31
CA ASN A 262 15.38 21.08 10.38
C ASN A 262 14.47 20.11 11.16
N PRO A 263 13.14 20.17 10.99
CA PRO A 263 12.22 19.20 11.59
C PRO A 263 12.08 17.91 10.76
N GLU A 264 12.46 17.90 9.48
CA GLU A 264 12.34 16.73 8.60
C GLU A 264 13.66 15.95 8.51
N LEU A 265 13.59 14.62 8.45
CA LEU A 265 14.75 13.77 8.24
C LEU A 265 15.19 13.85 6.77
N ILE A 266 16.46 14.20 6.51
CA ILE A 266 16.98 14.33 5.14
C ILE A 266 17.98 13.22 4.81
N ASP A 267 17.81 12.63 3.63
CA ASP A 267 18.73 11.69 3.01
C ASP A 267 19.86 12.44 2.31
N TYR A 268 20.89 12.81 3.08
CA TYR A 268 22.07 13.48 2.55
C TYR A 268 22.86 12.61 1.55
N SER A 269 22.63 11.30 1.46
CA SER A 269 23.29 10.45 0.46
C SER A 269 22.85 10.72 -0.97
N LYS A 270 21.67 11.34 -1.14
CA LYS A 270 21.16 11.80 -2.44
C LYS A 270 21.77 13.13 -2.89
N LEU A 271 22.59 13.76 -2.04
CA LEU A 271 23.08 15.11 -2.25
C LEU A 271 24.58 15.13 -2.51
N SER A 272 24.98 16.01 -3.44
CA SER A 272 26.38 16.39 -3.66
C SER A 272 26.60 17.83 -3.21
N ALA A 273 27.79 18.15 -2.72
CA ALA A 273 28.15 19.53 -2.42
C ALA A 273 28.03 20.40 -3.69
N GLY A 274 27.36 21.55 -3.58
CA GLY A 274 27.04 22.42 -4.71
C GLY A 274 25.68 22.15 -5.36
N GLN A 275 24.96 21.10 -4.94
CA GLN A 275 23.68 20.74 -5.52
C GLN A 275 22.57 21.70 -5.07
N LYS A 276 21.72 22.10 -6.00
CA LYS A 276 20.53 22.90 -5.72
C LYS A 276 19.49 22.08 -4.96
N VAL A 277 18.84 22.73 -4.02
CA VAL A 277 17.83 22.13 -3.15
C VAL A 277 16.62 23.05 -3.08
N ILE A 278 15.43 22.47 -3.09
CA ILE A 278 14.16 23.19 -2.96
C ILE A 278 13.61 22.91 -1.56
N ARG A 279 13.31 23.96 -0.82
CA ARG A 279 12.63 23.90 0.48
C ARG A 279 11.21 24.40 0.31
N VAL A 280 10.26 23.66 0.85
CA VAL A 280 8.84 23.92 0.67
C VAL A 280 8.13 23.90 2.01
N GLN A 281 7.45 25.00 2.33
CA GLN A 281 6.66 25.11 3.54
C GLN A 281 5.29 24.47 3.32
N SER A 282 4.82 23.69 4.30
CA SER A 282 3.48 23.10 4.33
C SER A 282 2.64 23.67 5.46
N ASN A 283 1.33 23.77 5.26
CA ASN A 283 0.37 24.08 6.32
C ASN A 283 -0.56 22.90 6.67
N VAL A 284 -0.32 21.73 6.07
CA VAL A 284 -1.21 20.57 6.23
C VAL A 284 -0.81 19.71 7.43
N ASN A 285 0.45 19.81 7.89
CA ASN A 285 1.07 18.86 8.82
C ASN A 285 1.84 19.57 9.95
N ASP A 286 2.29 18.80 10.95
CA ASP A 286 3.25 19.22 11.99
C ASP A 286 4.69 19.40 11.47
N VAL A 287 4.92 19.17 10.17
CA VAL A 287 6.22 19.35 9.51
C VAL A 287 6.24 20.73 8.87
N ASP A 288 7.09 21.62 9.38
CA ASP A 288 7.17 23.01 8.88
C ASP A 288 7.73 23.06 7.44
N PHE A 289 8.71 22.21 7.10
CA PHE A 289 9.40 22.25 5.81
C PHE A 289 9.61 20.86 5.22
N HIS A 290 9.37 20.74 3.92
CA HIS A 290 9.73 19.62 3.07
C HIS A 290 10.90 19.97 2.15
N PHE A 291 11.78 19.01 1.85
CA PHE A 291 12.95 19.25 1.01
C PHE A 291 12.97 18.35 -0.22
N PHE A 292 13.33 18.94 -1.36
CA PHE A 292 13.41 18.27 -2.66
C PHE A 292 14.72 18.60 -3.37
N ASP A 293 15.19 17.69 -4.22
CA ASP A 293 16.32 17.95 -5.11
C ASP A 293 15.92 18.86 -6.29
N GLU A 294 16.90 19.20 -7.12
CA GLU A 294 16.69 19.99 -8.34
C GLU A 294 15.79 19.34 -9.41
N PHE A 295 15.48 18.05 -9.25
CA PHE A 295 14.56 17.28 -10.09
C PHE A 295 13.21 17.04 -9.38
N GLU A 296 12.92 17.79 -8.32
CA GLU A 296 11.69 17.71 -7.52
C GLU A 296 11.50 16.38 -6.78
N ASN A 297 12.53 15.53 -6.64
CA ASN A 297 12.43 14.31 -5.85
C ASN A 297 12.61 14.61 -4.37
N SER A 298 11.83 13.94 -3.53
CA SER A 298 11.94 14.12 -2.09
C SER A 298 13.29 13.68 -1.54
N LEU A 299 13.88 14.60 -0.78
CA LEU A 299 15.07 14.36 0.03
C LEU A 299 14.71 13.79 1.40
N SER A 300 13.43 13.66 1.74
CA SER A 300 13.03 13.19 3.06
C SER A 300 13.21 11.68 3.22
N ILE A 301 13.69 11.28 4.39
CA ILE A 301 13.71 9.89 4.84
C ILE A 301 12.36 9.63 5.50
N SER A 302 11.64 8.60 5.07
CA SER A 302 10.43 8.17 5.76
C SER A 302 10.78 7.81 7.20
N SER A 303 10.25 8.59 8.16
CA SER A 303 10.59 8.60 9.59
C SER A 303 10.21 7.36 10.39
N LYS A 304 10.02 6.22 9.72
CA LYS A 304 9.68 4.96 10.38
C LYS A 304 10.83 4.01 10.51
N GLU A 305 12.01 4.31 9.97
CA GLU A 305 13.09 3.32 9.87
C GLU A 305 14.48 3.89 10.19
N LEU A 306 15.26 3.10 10.92
CA LEU A 306 16.62 3.34 11.36
C LEU A 306 17.57 2.53 10.48
N LYS A 307 18.33 3.20 9.60
CA LYS A 307 19.26 2.57 8.65
C LYS A 307 20.72 2.63 9.15
N LEU A 308 21.37 1.48 9.33
CA LEU A 308 22.76 1.33 9.78
C LEU A 308 23.58 0.56 8.76
N SER A 309 24.61 1.17 8.19
CA SER A 309 25.56 0.47 7.33
C SER A 309 26.68 -0.20 8.12
N GLY A 310 27.06 -1.41 7.73
CA GLY A 310 28.14 -2.19 8.33
C GLY A 310 28.65 -3.30 7.42
N ASN A 311 29.68 -4.02 7.85
CA ASN A 311 30.29 -5.10 7.07
C ASN A 311 29.97 -6.46 7.70
N LEU A 312 29.52 -7.41 6.88
CA LEU A 312 29.36 -8.80 7.30
C LEU A 312 30.64 -9.58 6.97
N GLU A 313 31.37 -9.97 8.01
CA GLU A 313 32.55 -10.83 7.89
C GLU A 313 32.23 -12.18 8.55
N GLU A 314 32.22 -13.25 7.75
CA GLU A 314 31.82 -14.60 8.18
C GLU A 314 30.42 -14.62 8.84
N ASN A 315 30.37 -14.71 10.17
CA ASN A 315 29.17 -14.70 10.99
C ASN A 315 29.03 -13.44 11.84
N VAL A 316 29.90 -12.45 11.70
CA VAL A 316 29.90 -11.24 12.51
C VAL A 316 29.50 -10.04 11.66
N LEU A 317 28.39 -9.41 12.03
CA LEU A 317 28.02 -8.09 11.52
C LEU A 317 28.77 -7.01 12.32
N ASN A 318 29.64 -6.28 11.64
CA ASN A 318 30.41 -5.18 12.20
C ASN A 318 29.78 -3.84 11.80
N PHE A 319 29.15 -3.15 12.76
CA PHE A 319 28.63 -1.80 12.60
C PHE A 319 29.44 -0.84 13.45
N ALA A 320 30.28 0.01 12.86
CA ALA A 320 31.04 1.00 13.62
C ALA A 320 31.77 0.39 14.85
N ASN A 321 31.20 0.54 16.06
CA ASN A 321 31.72 0.05 17.34
C ASN A 321 31.01 -1.20 17.89
N ILE A 322 30.16 -1.84 17.09
CA ILE A 322 29.23 -2.89 17.51
C ILE A 322 29.48 -4.12 16.66
N LYS A 323 29.71 -5.24 17.33
CA LYS A 323 29.83 -6.55 16.70
C LYS A 323 28.62 -7.39 17.09
N VAL A 324 27.90 -7.88 16.11
CA VAL A 324 26.78 -8.81 16.32
C VAL A 324 27.15 -10.14 15.70
N GLU A 325 27.41 -11.12 16.54
CA GLU A 325 27.64 -12.50 16.11
C GLU A 325 26.30 -13.16 15.77
N LEU A 326 26.13 -13.49 14.50
CA LEU A 326 25.01 -14.27 13.99
C LEU A 326 25.32 -15.75 14.21
N ASN A 327 24.36 -16.48 14.77
CA ASN A 327 24.46 -17.93 14.82
C ASN A 327 24.11 -18.56 13.45
N ASP A 328 24.37 -19.85 13.31
CA ASP A 328 24.10 -20.62 12.08
C ASP A 328 22.65 -20.54 11.59
N GLU A 329 21.69 -20.34 12.50
CA GLU A 329 20.26 -20.22 12.18
C GLU A 329 19.93 -18.85 11.53
N TYR A 330 20.66 -17.79 11.86
CA TYR A 330 20.51 -16.47 11.24
C TYR A 330 21.25 -16.42 9.90
N LEU A 331 22.44 -17.01 9.82
CA LEU A 331 23.24 -17.06 8.59
C LEU A 331 22.50 -17.65 7.38
N ILE A 332 21.71 -18.70 7.59
CA ILE A 332 20.95 -19.36 6.50
C ILE A 332 19.81 -18.51 5.92
N ARG A 333 19.52 -17.34 6.51
CA ARG A 333 18.46 -16.41 6.06
C ARG A 333 19.00 -15.27 5.19
N LEU A 334 20.32 -15.14 5.12
CA LEU A 334 20.96 -14.19 4.22
C LEU A 334 20.78 -14.66 2.78
N LEU A 335 20.01 -13.89 2.02
CA LEU A 335 19.79 -14.00 0.59
C LEU A 335 21.09 -13.83 -0.20
N ARG A 336 22.08 -13.10 0.35
CA ARG A 336 23.42 -12.89 -0.23
C ARG A 336 24.46 -12.68 0.88
N ARG A 337 25.74 -12.88 0.58
CA ARG A 337 26.87 -12.42 1.41
C ARG A 337 27.50 -11.17 0.80
N PRO A 338 26.94 -9.97 1.03
CA PRO A 338 27.59 -8.75 0.59
C PRO A 338 28.68 -8.35 1.59
N ASN A 339 29.77 -7.74 1.09
CA ASN A 339 30.80 -7.16 1.94
C ASN A 339 30.25 -5.99 2.77
N MET A 340 29.20 -5.31 2.27
CA MET A 340 28.54 -4.17 2.91
C MET A 340 27.03 -4.44 3.04
N VAL A 341 26.49 -4.23 4.23
CA VAL A 341 25.11 -4.50 4.63
C VAL A 341 24.51 -3.26 5.27
N ASP A 342 23.31 -2.89 4.84
CA ASP A 342 22.48 -1.87 5.48
C ASP A 342 21.40 -2.54 6.34
N VAL A 343 21.40 -2.31 7.64
CA VAL A 343 20.34 -2.74 8.55
C VAL A 343 19.28 -1.67 8.64
N VAL A 344 18.04 -2.00 8.32
CA VAL A 344 16.90 -1.11 8.46
C VAL A 344 15.98 -1.64 9.57
N MET A 345 15.66 -0.79 10.56
CA MET A 345 14.86 -1.14 11.74
C MET A 345 13.69 -0.19 11.92
N SER A 346 12.47 -0.71 12.10
CA SER A 346 11.32 0.16 12.33
C SER A 346 11.36 0.85 13.71
N ALA A 347 11.13 2.16 13.74
CA ALA A 347 11.11 3.02 14.93
C ALA A 347 9.92 2.73 15.87
N GLU A 348 8.84 2.13 15.38
CA GLU A 348 7.66 1.80 16.20
C GLU A 348 7.89 0.59 17.14
N LYS A 349 9.05 -0.07 17.06
CA LYS A 349 9.33 -1.35 17.75
C LYS A 349 10.23 -1.23 18.99
N PHE A 350 10.56 -0.01 19.45
CA PHE A 350 11.33 0.16 20.68
C PHE A 350 10.53 -0.34 21.89
N SER A 351 11.09 -1.28 22.65
CA SER A 351 10.45 -1.78 23.87
C SER A 351 11.46 -2.21 24.92
N LYS A 352 11.04 -2.33 26.18
CA LYS A 352 11.87 -2.91 27.26
C LYS A 352 11.91 -4.42 27.08
N ILE A 353 13.06 -4.96 26.68
CA ILE A 353 13.23 -6.39 26.34
C ILE A 353 14.28 -7.03 27.26
N PRO A 354 14.12 -8.31 27.67
CA PRO A 354 15.17 -9.08 28.34
C PRO A 354 16.47 -9.19 27.50
N VAL A 355 17.61 -9.04 28.18
CA VAL A 355 18.94 -8.76 27.59
C VAL A 355 19.57 -9.94 26.82
N SER A 356 19.14 -11.18 27.10
CA SER A 356 19.85 -12.40 26.65
C SER A 356 19.90 -12.63 25.13
N ASP A 357 18.97 -12.05 24.37
CA ASP A 357 18.83 -12.25 22.91
C ASP A 357 18.78 -10.93 22.12
N CYS A 358 19.31 -9.85 22.71
CA CYS A 358 19.28 -8.52 22.13
C CYS A 358 20.69 -8.06 21.74
N PHE A 359 20.84 -7.44 20.58
CA PHE A 359 22.02 -6.60 20.34
C PHE A 359 21.69 -5.18 20.80
N SER A 360 22.72 -4.45 21.26
CA SER A 360 22.55 -3.13 21.83
C SER A 360 23.31 -2.09 21.03
N LEU A 361 22.64 -0.98 20.70
CA LEU A 361 23.20 0.16 20.01
C LEU A 361 23.42 1.30 21.00
N VAL A 362 24.63 1.88 21.00
CA VAL A 362 24.96 3.03 21.84
C VAL A 362 24.91 4.28 20.97
N PHE A 363 24.10 5.25 21.39
CA PHE A 363 23.97 6.53 20.72
C PHE A 363 24.31 7.67 21.67
N SER A 364 24.81 8.77 21.13
CA SER A 364 24.82 10.07 21.81
C SER A 364 23.60 10.88 21.39
N VAL A 365 22.87 11.43 22.35
CA VAL A 365 21.79 12.39 22.07
C VAL A 365 22.42 13.67 21.52
N GLU A 366 22.12 14.01 20.26
CA GLU A 366 22.65 15.19 19.58
C GLU A 366 21.72 16.40 19.72
N LYS A 367 20.39 16.16 19.67
CA LYS A 367 19.35 17.18 19.88
C LYS A 367 18.11 16.56 20.52
N ASN A 368 17.50 17.25 21.49
CA ASN A 368 16.18 16.89 22.03
C ASN A 368 15.22 18.03 21.69
N GLY A 369 14.28 17.77 20.78
CA GLY A 369 13.29 18.74 20.29
C GLY A 369 11.94 18.65 21.02
N GLY A 370 11.87 17.96 22.16
CA GLY A 370 10.65 17.80 22.96
C GLY A 370 9.71 16.70 22.46
N ASN A 371 9.43 16.62 21.15
CA ASN A 371 8.61 15.55 20.55
C ASN A 371 9.46 14.48 19.83
N TYR A 372 10.76 14.74 19.67
CA TYR A 372 11.70 13.83 19.05
C TYR A 372 13.10 13.96 19.66
N ILE A 373 13.92 12.92 19.49
CA ILE A 373 15.34 12.91 19.86
C ILE A 373 16.17 12.55 18.64
N LEU A 374 17.15 13.38 18.33
CA LEU A 374 18.22 13.08 17.38
C LEU A 374 19.34 12.32 18.12
N LEU A 375 19.64 11.13 17.65
CA LEU A 375 20.65 10.22 18.15
C LEU A 375 21.74 10.05 17.11
N LYS A 376 22.99 10.07 17.54
CA LYS A 376 24.15 9.91 16.65
C LYS A 376 24.96 8.68 17.01
N THR A 377 25.43 7.95 16.00
CA THR A 377 26.55 7.00 16.11
C THR A 377 27.45 7.13 14.89
N ASN A 378 28.71 7.53 15.13
CA ASN A 378 29.69 7.90 14.09
C ASN A 378 29.07 8.86 13.05
N ASP A 379 29.00 8.46 11.78
CA ASP A 379 28.48 9.26 10.64
C ASP A 379 26.95 9.16 10.47
N ASN A 380 26.29 8.36 11.30
CA ASN A 380 24.86 8.10 11.16
C ASN A 380 24.05 8.85 12.23
N CYS A 381 22.98 9.50 11.79
CA CYS A 381 22.01 10.20 12.64
C CYS A 381 20.63 9.53 12.55
N PHE A 382 19.94 9.49 13.68
CA PHE A 382 18.70 8.74 13.87
C PHE A 382 17.69 9.55 14.65
N ILE A 383 16.41 9.43 14.34
CA ILE A 383 15.37 10.15 15.07
C ILE A 383 14.41 9.18 15.75
N LEU A 384 14.16 9.43 17.05
CA LEU A 384 13.14 8.75 17.84
C LEU A 384 11.98 9.71 18.07
N SER A 385 10.77 9.35 17.65
CA SER A 385 9.55 10.13 17.93
C SER A 385 8.96 9.78 19.30
N GLU A 386 9.62 10.18 20.39
CA GLU A 386 9.06 10.06 21.75
C GLU A 386 9.44 11.26 22.63
N LYS A 387 8.50 11.68 23.49
CA LYS A 387 8.76 12.61 24.60
C LYS A 387 9.65 11.92 25.63
N THR A 388 10.88 12.41 25.80
CA THR A 388 11.79 11.91 26.84
C THR A 388 12.49 13.05 27.56
N ASN A 389 12.97 12.77 28.77
CA ASN A 389 13.74 13.70 29.59
C ASN A 389 15.25 13.61 29.35
N LEU A 390 15.67 13.03 28.21
CA LEU A 390 17.09 12.80 27.90
C LEU A 390 17.78 14.10 27.49
N GLN A 391 19.02 14.31 27.93
CA GLN A 391 19.76 15.55 27.68
C GLN A 391 20.73 15.42 26.50
N LYS A 392 21.02 16.54 25.82
CA LYS A 392 22.08 16.59 24.79
C LYS A 392 23.42 16.10 25.38
N GLY A 393 24.08 15.19 24.68
CA GLY A 393 25.31 14.53 25.09
C GLY A 393 25.12 13.25 25.91
N GLU A 394 23.90 12.95 26.36
CA GLU A 394 23.61 11.73 27.11
C GLU A 394 23.80 10.49 26.21
N LYS A 395 24.50 9.48 26.73
CA LYS A 395 24.68 8.21 26.03
C LYS A 395 23.53 7.27 26.37
N ILE A 396 22.77 6.88 25.37
CA ILE A 396 21.67 5.94 25.54
C ILE A 396 21.99 4.63 24.85
N ARG A 397 21.55 3.53 25.45
CA ARG A 397 21.70 2.18 24.91
C ARG A 397 20.32 1.63 24.56
N LEU A 398 20.06 1.44 23.27
CA LEU A 398 18.84 0.82 22.77
C LEU A 398 19.08 -0.67 22.55
N TYR A 399 18.11 -1.51 22.92
CA TYR A 399 18.18 -2.97 22.77
C TYR A 399 17.20 -3.42 21.70
N TYR A 400 17.64 -4.31 20.82
CA TYR A 400 16.82 -4.85 19.74
C TYR A 400 16.98 -6.35 19.59
N ARG A 401 15.88 -7.05 19.30
CA ARG A 401 15.91 -8.48 18.99
C ARG A 401 16.36 -8.67 17.55
N ILE A 402 17.27 -9.61 17.32
CA ILE A 402 17.74 -9.97 15.97
C ILE A 402 16.57 -10.40 15.05
N ASN A 403 15.46 -10.87 15.62
CA ASN A 403 14.27 -11.30 14.88
C ASN A 403 13.44 -10.15 14.25
N ASP A 404 13.84 -8.89 14.40
CA ASP A 404 13.11 -7.72 13.89
C ASP A 404 13.90 -6.90 12.84
N LEU A 405 15.03 -7.44 12.38
CA LEU A 405 15.97 -6.77 11.47
C LEU A 405 15.63 -6.95 9.99
N ILE A 406 15.78 -5.90 9.19
CA ILE A 406 15.80 -6.00 7.73
C ILE A 406 17.21 -5.66 7.27
N LEU A 407 17.81 -6.49 6.41
CA LEU A 407 19.14 -6.26 5.84
C LEU A 407 19.00 -6.00 4.35
N TYR A 408 19.68 -4.98 3.85
CA TYR A 408 19.87 -4.68 2.44
C TYR A 408 21.34 -4.74 2.07
N ASP A 409 21.66 -5.00 0.81
CA ASP A 409 23.00 -4.83 0.29
C ASP A 409 23.25 -3.35 0.02
N GLY A 410 24.51 -2.97 -0.20
CA GLY A 410 24.89 -1.60 -0.54
C GLY A 410 24.24 -1.01 -1.81
N ASN A 411 23.35 -1.75 -2.48
CA ASN A 411 22.56 -1.30 -3.62
C ASN A 411 21.04 -1.33 -3.33
N ASN A 412 20.65 -1.25 -2.05
CA ASN A 412 19.25 -1.29 -1.57
C ASN A 412 18.47 -2.56 -1.98
N ARG A 413 19.14 -3.68 -2.24
CA ARG A 413 18.45 -4.97 -2.48
C ARG A 413 18.31 -5.72 -1.18
N LEU A 414 17.13 -6.27 -0.90
CA LEU A 414 16.90 -7.05 0.31
C LEU A 414 17.87 -8.22 0.39
N THR A 415 18.71 -8.24 1.43
CA THR A 415 19.64 -9.33 1.75
C THR A 415 19.07 -10.25 2.81
N CYS A 416 18.20 -9.77 3.70
CA CYS A 416 17.56 -10.62 4.71
C CYS A 416 16.37 -9.90 5.35
N HIS A 417 15.35 -10.65 5.75
CA HIS A 417 14.25 -10.11 6.55
C HIS A 417 13.96 -11.00 7.76
N TYR A 418 14.07 -10.42 8.94
CA TYR A 418 13.68 -11.00 10.21
C TYR A 418 12.41 -10.29 10.68
N SER A 419 11.27 -10.98 10.65
CA SER A 419 10.01 -10.46 11.17
C SER A 419 9.58 -11.13 12.47
N LEU A 420 8.80 -10.39 13.25
CA LEU A 420 7.96 -10.90 14.33
C LEU A 420 7.14 -12.09 13.86
N HIS A 421 7.26 -13.20 14.60
CA HIS A 421 6.48 -14.41 14.40
C HIS A 421 4.98 -14.10 14.45
N ARG A 422 4.28 -14.22 13.32
CA ARG A 422 2.82 -14.13 13.34
C ARG A 422 2.27 -15.48 13.80
N LYS A 423 1.46 -15.45 14.86
CA LYS A 423 0.77 -16.64 15.38
C LYS A 423 -0.30 -17.06 14.38
N ILE A 424 -0.13 -18.22 13.73
CA ILE A 424 -1.13 -18.75 12.79
C ILE A 424 -2.17 -19.51 13.61
N LYS A 425 -3.45 -19.14 13.47
CA LYS A 425 -4.55 -19.89 14.09
C LYS A 425 -4.57 -21.31 13.54
N ILE A 426 -4.73 -22.28 14.45
CA ILE A 426 -4.84 -23.69 14.10
C ILE A 426 -6.14 -24.28 14.63
N LYS A 427 -6.63 -25.31 13.94
CA LYS A 427 -7.72 -26.14 14.44
C LYS A 427 -7.18 -27.52 14.77
N ILE A 428 -7.16 -27.87 16.05
CA ILE A 428 -6.68 -29.18 16.51
C ILE A 428 -7.81 -30.19 16.30
N HIS A 429 -7.51 -31.30 15.62
CA HIS A 429 -8.45 -32.40 15.37
C HIS A 429 -8.24 -33.56 16.35
N ASP A 430 -6.97 -33.91 16.63
CA ASP A 430 -6.60 -34.94 17.62
C ASP A 430 -5.21 -34.58 18.18
N ALA A 431 -5.20 -34.01 19.38
CA ALA A 431 -3.99 -33.52 20.03
C ALA A 431 -2.99 -34.65 20.32
N ASP A 432 -3.47 -35.81 20.76
CA ASP A 432 -2.63 -36.93 21.20
C ASP A 432 -1.95 -37.61 20.00
N LYS A 433 -2.60 -37.64 18.82
CA LYS A 433 -2.01 -38.12 17.56
C LYS A 433 -1.28 -37.05 16.76
N GLY A 434 -1.17 -35.83 17.27
CA GLY A 434 -0.50 -34.72 16.60
C GLY A 434 -1.24 -34.20 15.36
N MET A 435 -2.57 -34.36 15.29
CA MET A 435 -3.39 -33.98 14.15
C MET A 435 -3.98 -32.58 14.32
N PHE A 436 -3.67 -31.69 13.40
CA PHE A 436 -4.20 -30.34 13.37
C PHE A 436 -4.40 -29.86 11.94
N GLU A 437 -5.11 -28.75 11.78
CA GLU A 437 -5.34 -28.10 10.50
C GLU A 437 -4.63 -26.75 10.49
N LEU A 438 -3.84 -26.57 9.43
CA LEU A 438 -3.10 -25.36 9.13
C LEU A 438 -3.41 -25.01 7.68
N LEU A 439 -3.87 -23.77 7.43
CA LEU A 439 -4.19 -23.27 6.08
C LEU A 439 -5.14 -24.20 5.30
N GLY A 440 -6.17 -24.76 5.98
CA GLY A 440 -7.17 -25.61 5.37
C GLY A 440 -6.71 -27.04 5.04
N LYS A 441 -5.51 -27.44 5.47
CA LYS A 441 -4.98 -28.80 5.28
C LYS A 441 -4.73 -29.48 6.61
N ARG A 442 -5.15 -30.74 6.71
CA ARG A 442 -4.85 -31.60 7.86
C ARG A 442 -3.39 -32.04 7.81
N ILE A 443 -2.66 -31.77 8.88
CA ILE A 443 -1.26 -32.13 9.08
C ILE A 443 -1.19 -33.10 10.26
N LYS A 444 -0.39 -34.15 10.11
CA LYS A 444 -0.04 -35.08 11.19
C LYS A 444 1.39 -34.83 11.62
N LEU A 445 1.60 -34.48 12.88
CA LEU A 445 2.92 -34.46 13.49
C LEU A 445 3.27 -35.84 14.06
N GLY A 446 4.56 -36.16 14.07
CA GLY A 446 5.07 -37.34 14.77
C GLY A 446 5.07 -37.20 16.30
N LYS A 447 4.49 -36.12 16.86
CA LYS A 447 4.44 -35.84 18.29
C LYS A 447 3.08 -35.25 18.70
N PRO A 448 2.66 -35.42 19.96
CA PRO A 448 1.44 -34.80 20.48
C PRO A 448 1.50 -33.27 20.43
N ILE A 449 0.32 -32.65 20.37
CA ILE A 449 0.13 -31.19 20.42
C ILE A 449 -0.42 -30.82 21.80
N PRO A 450 0.01 -29.71 22.43
CA PRO A 450 -0.59 -29.23 23.66
C PRO A 450 -2.10 -29.00 23.49
N LYS A 451 -2.92 -29.56 24.40
CA LYS A 451 -4.40 -29.52 24.30
C LYS A 451 -4.99 -28.11 24.31
N ASN A 452 -4.25 -27.14 24.86
CA ASN A 452 -4.62 -25.73 24.95
C ASN A 452 -4.03 -24.86 23.84
N ALA A 453 -3.24 -25.41 22.91
CA ALA A 453 -2.64 -24.64 21.84
C ALA A 453 -3.72 -24.02 20.95
N LYS A 454 -3.65 -22.71 20.76
CA LYS A 454 -4.56 -21.97 19.87
C LYS A 454 -3.87 -21.54 18.59
N TYR A 455 -2.55 -21.51 18.63
CA TYR A 455 -1.72 -21.03 17.55
C TYR A 455 -0.56 -21.98 17.29
N ALA A 456 -0.12 -22.03 16.04
CA ALA A 456 1.14 -22.61 15.68
C ALA A 456 2.09 -21.53 15.17
N LYS A 457 3.38 -21.77 15.41
CA LYS A 457 4.49 -21.06 14.84
C LYS A 457 5.26 -22.04 13.96
N ILE A 458 5.47 -21.65 12.71
CA ILE A 458 6.38 -22.37 11.83
C ILE A 458 7.79 -21.92 12.17
N THR A 459 8.67 -22.88 12.44
CA THR A 459 10.03 -22.59 12.93
C THR A 459 11.06 -22.63 11.80
N LYS A 460 12.27 -22.15 12.10
CA LYS A 460 13.15 -21.45 11.17
C LYS A 460 13.91 -22.34 10.17
N LYS A 461 13.60 -23.63 10.03
CA LYS A 461 14.26 -24.50 9.04
C LYS A 461 13.50 -24.53 7.72
N ALA A 462 14.28 -24.44 6.64
CA ALA A 462 13.85 -24.56 5.26
C ALA A 462 12.90 -25.75 5.07
N PHE A 463 11.78 -25.50 4.39
CA PHE A 463 10.91 -26.56 3.94
C PHE A 463 11.63 -27.45 2.92
N GLU A 464 11.22 -28.71 2.82
CA GLU A 464 11.60 -29.57 1.71
C GLU A 464 10.39 -29.84 0.82
N ILE A 465 10.59 -29.71 -0.48
CA ILE A 465 9.66 -30.23 -1.48
C ILE A 465 9.90 -31.74 -1.58
N SER A 466 9.09 -32.55 -0.90
CA SER A 466 9.04 -33.99 -1.15
C SER A 466 8.00 -34.31 -2.23
N HIS A 467 7.96 -35.51 -2.82
CA HIS A 467 6.98 -35.89 -3.85
C HIS A 467 5.73 -36.66 -3.32
N LYS A 468 5.56 -36.89 -2.01
CA LYS A 468 4.49 -37.78 -1.49
C LYS A 468 3.30 -37.08 -0.81
N LYS A 469 2.09 -37.64 -1.03
CA LYS A 469 0.78 -37.14 -0.59
C LYS A 469 0.71 -36.84 0.92
N GLY A 470 0.23 -35.64 1.26
CA GLY A 470 -0.03 -35.20 2.64
C GLY A 470 0.49 -33.79 2.98
N LYS A 471 0.45 -32.83 2.03
CA LYS A 471 1.19 -31.57 2.12
C LYS A 471 0.31 -30.34 2.33
N CYS A 472 0.92 -29.32 2.94
CA CYS A 472 0.39 -27.97 3.03
C CYS A 472 0.67 -27.26 1.69
N ASN A 473 -0.38 -26.73 1.06
CA ASN A 473 -0.24 -25.92 -0.14
C ASN A 473 -0.13 -24.47 0.31
N VAL A 474 1.03 -23.87 0.08
CA VAL A 474 1.29 -22.48 0.44
C VAL A 474 1.34 -21.63 -0.82
N ARG A 475 0.64 -20.49 -0.82
CA ARG A 475 0.67 -19.58 -1.94
C ARG A 475 1.79 -18.57 -1.72
N ILE A 476 2.71 -18.54 -2.67
CA ILE A 476 3.70 -17.48 -2.74
C ILE A 476 3.01 -16.19 -3.23
N LEU A 477 3.18 -15.09 -2.50
CA LEU A 477 2.89 -13.73 -2.96
C LEU A 477 3.94 -13.27 -3.96
N ASP A 478 5.21 -13.44 -3.60
CA ASP A 478 6.34 -13.07 -4.44
C ASP A 478 7.53 -14.02 -4.26
N CYS A 479 8.25 -14.31 -5.34
CA CYS A 479 9.49 -15.06 -5.30
C CYS A 479 10.64 -14.06 -5.36
N LEU A 480 11.28 -13.85 -4.20
CA LEU A 480 12.29 -12.82 -4.02
C LEU A 480 13.63 -13.17 -4.67
N ASP A 481 14.06 -14.44 -4.57
CA ASP A 481 15.31 -14.91 -5.18
C ASP A 481 15.37 -16.44 -5.31
N GLU A 482 16.27 -16.93 -6.17
CA GLU A 482 16.63 -18.34 -6.35
C GLU A 482 18.14 -18.51 -6.44
N GLU A 483 18.72 -19.26 -5.51
CA GLU A 483 20.17 -19.53 -5.47
C GLU A 483 20.47 -21.03 -5.53
N PHE A 484 21.68 -21.40 -5.93
CA PHE A 484 22.16 -22.79 -5.90
C PHE A 484 23.16 -22.97 -4.76
N ILE A 485 22.87 -23.89 -3.85
CA ILE A 485 23.74 -24.26 -2.73
C ILE A 485 23.89 -25.77 -2.71
N ASN A 486 25.13 -26.26 -2.90
CA ASN A 486 25.49 -27.68 -2.82
C ASN A 486 24.60 -28.61 -3.67
N GLY A 487 24.30 -28.23 -4.92
CA GLY A 487 23.51 -29.03 -5.86
C GLY A 487 22.00 -29.05 -5.56
N LYS A 488 21.51 -28.18 -4.69
CA LYS A 488 20.08 -27.91 -4.48
C LYS A 488 19.79 -26.44 -4.70
N LYS A 489 18.56 -26.13 -5.12
CA LYS A 489 18.12 -24.75 -5.27
C LYS A 489 17.50 -24.26 -3.96
N LEU A 490 18.03 -23.19 -3.38
CA LEU A 490 17.41 -22.46 -2.27
C LEU A 490 16.51 -21.38 -2.87
N ILE A 491 15.22 -21.40 -2.53
CA ILE A 491 14.23 -20.46 -3.07
C ILE A 491 13.67 -19.62 -1.93
N HIS A 492 13.60 -18.31 -2.15
CA HIS A 492 13.16 -17.32 -1.16
C HIS A 492 11.83 -16.70 -1.59
N VAL A 493 10.84 -16.76 -0.70
CA VAL A 493 9.46 -16.41 -1.05
C VAL A 493 8.78 -15.62 0.05
N HIS A 494 7.95 -14.67 -0.36
CA HIS A 494 6.93 -14.07 0.50
C HIS A 494 5.68 -14.94 0.47
N VAL A 495 5.23 -15.43 1.62
CA VAL A 495 4.07 -16.32 1.71
C VAL A 495 2.81 -15.53 2.02
N LYS A 496 1.77 -15.76 1.22
CA LYS A 496 0.49 -15.05 1.33
C LYS A 496 -0.22 -15.26 2.64
N GLU A 497 -0.29 -16.50 3.08
CA GLU A 497 -1.18 -16.86 4.19
C GLU A 497 -0.64 -16.46 5.56
N SER A 498 0.68 -16.41 5.72
CA SER A 498 1.33 -15.97 6.95
C SER A 498 1.85 -14.54 6.86
N ASP A 499 1.96 -13.98 5.65
CA ASP A 499 2.64 -12.71 5.38
C ASP A 499 4.11 -12.75 5.88
N GLU A 500 4.72 -13.94 5.83
CA GLU A 500 6.11 -14.19 6.26
C GLU A 500 7.00 -14.46 5.06
N TYR A 501 8.28 -14.11 5.19
CA TYR A 501 9.31 -14.45 4.23
C TYR A 501 9.97 -15.77 4.62
N LEU A 502 10.03 -16.72 3.70
CA LEU A 502 10.47 -18.09 3.93
C LEU A 502 11.48 -18.52 2.88
N SER A 503 12.48 -19.28 3.29
CA SER A 503 13.46 -19.93 2.42
C SER A 503 13.21 -21.43 2.42
N PHE A 504 13.31 -22.11 1.28
CA PHE A 504 13.20 -23.57 1.23
C PHE A 504 14.12 -24.18 0.19
N LEU A 505 14.56 -25.42 0.44
CA LEU A 505 15.39 -26.17 -0.50
C LEU A 505 14.48 -26.95 -1.47
N ALA A 506 14.83 -26.90 -2.74
CA ALA A 506 14.13 -27.53 -3.84
C ALA A 506 15.10 -28.22 -4.79
N ASP A 507 14.57 -29.20 -5.53
CA ASP A 507 15.30 -29.81 -6.66
C ASP A 507 15.50 -28.76 -7.77
N GLU A 508 16.57 -28.91 -8.55
CA GLU A 508 16.98 -27.92 -9.57
C GLU A 508 15.86 -27.55 -10.57
N SER A 509 14.96 -28.50 -10.85
CA SER A 509 13.83 -28.33 -11.78
C SER A 509 12.73 -27.40 -11.28
N VAL A 510 12.73 -27.03 -9.99
CA VAL A 510 11.73 -26.12 -9.43
C VAL A 510 12.14 -24.68 -9.70
N GLY A 511 11.27 -23.92 -10.35
CA GLY A 511 11.45 -22.48 -10.62
C GLY A 511 10.18 -21.70 -10.29
N CYS A 512 10.33 -20.71 -9.43
CA CYS A 512 9.37 -19.79 -8.84
C CYS A 512 9.63 -18.32 -9.22
N PHE A 513 10.85 -17.95 -9.60
CA PHE A 513 11.22 -16.59 -9.98
C PHE A 513 10.44 -16.12 -11.21
N GLY A 514 9.89 -14.92 -11.16
CA GLY A 514 9.03 -14.35 -12.21
C GLY A 514 7.64 -14.99 -12.36
N LYS A 515 7.23 -15.89 -11.44
CA LYS A 515 5.90 -16.52 -11.48
C LYS A 515 4.97 -15.93 -10.41
N ASN A 516 3.92 -15.24 -10.85
CA ASN A 516 2.96 -14.53 -9.98
C ASN A 516 2.08 -15.44 -9.09
N LYS A 517 2.06 -16.76 -9.31
CA LYS A 517 1.29 -17.75 -8.52
C LYS A 517 1.94 -19.13 -8.58
N VAL A 518 2.79 -19.45 -7.61
CA VAL A 518 3.32 -20.82 -7.45
C VAL A 518 2.78 -21.43 -6.16
N TRP A 519 2.18 -22.61 -6.30
CA TRP A 519 1.76 -23.43 -5.18
C TRP A 519 2.88 -24.39 -4.84
N LEU A 520 3.46 -24.21 -3.66
CA LEU A 520 4.52 -25.08 -3.19
C LEU A 520 3.96 -26.19 -2.32
N ASN A 521 4.46 -27.37 -2.62
CA ASN A 521 4.22 -28.59 -1.88
C ASN A 521 5.25 -28.68 -0.77
N ILE A 522 4.88 -28.19 0.41
CA ILE A 522 5.82 -27.99 1.50
C ILE A 522 5.58 -29.02 2.60
N THR A 523 6.65 -29.68 3.05
CA THR A 523 6.66 -30.47 4.29
C THR A 523 7.30 -29.66 5.40
N PRO A 524 6.55 -29.23 6.44
CA PRO A 524 7.11 -28.54 7.60
C PRO A 524 8.05 -29.47 8.37
N LYS A 525 9.33 -29.09 8.49
CA LYS A 525 10.30 -29.86 9.30
C LYS A 525 10.09 -29.65 10.80
N GLU A 526 9.72 -28.44 11.21
CA GLU A 526 9.56 -28.11 12.63
C GLU A 526 8.42 -27.09 12.86
N ILE A 527 7.45 -27.46 13.71
CA ILE A 527 6.34 -26.61 14.15
C ILE A 527 6.30 -26.59 15.68
N SER A 528 6.14 -25.39 16.24
CA SER A 528 5.93 -25.16 17.67
C SER A 528 4.53 -24.58 17.93
N PHE A 529 3.98 -24.85 19.11
CA PHE A 529 2.61 -24.51 19.48
C PHE A 529 2.58 -23.58 20.68
N VAL A 530 1.64 -22.61 20.67
CA VAL A 530 1.44 -21.62 21.74
C VAL A 530 -0.03 -21.52 22.13
#